data_AF-A0A365Y7Z1-F1
#
_entry.id   AF-A0A365Y7Z1-F1
#
_cell.length_a   1.000
_cell.length_b   1.000
_cell.length_c   1.000
_cell.angle_alpha   90.00
_cell.angle_beta   90.00
_cell.angle_gamma   90.00
#
_symmetry.space_group_name_H-M   'P 1'
#
loop_
_entity.id
_entity.type
_entity.pdbx_description
1 polymer ?
#
loop_
_entity_poly.entity_id
_entity_poly.type
_entity_poly.pdbx_seq_one_letter_code
_entity_poly.pdbx_strand_id
1 'polypeptide(L)' 'TPALATRGFSEEAFAEVAEIIAQTLIAGAEGNTGVLPELKARVLELAAAHPLYPNLKKIGE' A
#
# COMPACT_ATOMS: atom_id res chain seq x y z
N THR A 1 -0.21 -3.54 -10.93
CA THR A 1 0.37 -4.82 -11.41
C THR A 1 -0.54 -5.98 -11.03
N PRO A 2 -0.41 -7.18 -11.63
CA PRO A 2 -1.37 -8.27 -11.47
C PRO A 2 -1.72 -8.63 -10.02
N ALA A 3 -0.76 -8.61 -9.10
CA ALA A 3 -0.99 -8.99 -7.69
C ALA A 3 -2.02 -8.09 -6.97
N LEU A 4 -1.92 -6.76 -7.12
CA LEU A 4 -2.85 -5.83 -6.49
C LEU A 4 -4.24 -5.90 -7.13
N ALA A 5 -4.31 -6.09 -8.46
CA ALA A 5 -5.56 -6.26 -9.16
C ALA A 5 -6.29 -7.54 -8.72
N THR A 6 -5.58 -8.67 -8.60
CA THR A 6 -6.13 -9.93 -8.05
C THR A 6 -6.60 -9.76 -6.60
N ARG A 7 -5.97 -8.87 -5.83
CA ARG A 7 -6.35 -8.54 -4.45
C ARG A 7 -7.57 -7.61 -4.37
N GLY A 8 -8.08 -7.11 -5.50
CA GLY A 8 -9.29 -6.28 -5.56
C GLY A 8 -9.05 -4.78 -5.49
N PHE A 9 -7.84 -4.29 -5.78
CA PHE A 9 -7.59 -2.85 -5.90
C PHE A 9 -8.32 -2.28 -7.12
N SER A 10 -9.05 -1.19 -6.92
CA SER A 10 -9.70 -0.42 -7.98
C SER A 10 -8.75 0.60 -8.62
N GLU A 11 -9.23 1.32 -9.63
CA GLU A 11 -8.49 2.42 -10.26
C GLU A 11 -8.10 3.51 -9.25
N GLU A 12 -9.01 3.86 -8.34
CA GLU A 12 -8.78 4.85 -7.29
C GLU A 12 -7.69 4.38 -6.32
N ALA A 13 -7.72 3.09 -5.94
CA ALA A 13 -6.68 2.51 -5.10
C ALA A 13 -5.32 2.49 -5.81
N PHE A 14 -5.29 2.30 -7.13
CA PHE A 14 -4.05 2.41 -7.92
C PHE A 14 -3.55 3.85 -8.02
N ALA A 15 -4.44 4.84 -8.11
CA ALA A 15 -4.07 6.25 -8.09
C ALA A 15 -3.38 6.62 -6.77
N GLU A 16 -3.93 6.15 -5.64
CA GLU A 16 -3.33 6.35 -4.32
C GLU A 16 -1.96 5.66 -4.17
N VAL A 17 -1.83 4.42 -4.69
CA VAL A 17 -0.52 3.74 -4.72
C VAL A 17 0.50 4.54 -5.55
N ALA A 18 0.09 5.07 -6.70
CA ALA A 18 0.97 5.89 -7.54
C ALA A 18 1.42 7.16 -6.81
N GLU A 19 0.51 7.83 -6.11
CA GLU A 19 0.81 9.03 -5.32
C GLU A 19 1.79 8.73 -4.18
N ILE A 20 1.58 7.64 -3.42
CA ILE A 20 2.50 7.21 -2.36
C ILE A 20 3.90 6.96 -2.92
N ILE A 21 4.01 6.28 -4.06
CA ILE A 21 5.30 6.03 -4.73
C ILE A 21 5.96 7.35 -5.12
N ALA A 22 5.21 8.27 -5.75
CA ALA A 22 5.73 9.57 -6.16
C ALA A 22 6.28 10.36 -4.96
N GLN A 23 5.49 10.49 -3.89
CA GLN A 23 5.91 11.20 -2.67
C GLN A 23 7.13 10.54 -2.03
N THR A 24 7.20 9.20 -2.01
CA THR A 24 8.36 8.47 -1.48
C THR A 24 9.63 8.81 -2.26
N LEU A 25 9.56 8.84 -3.59
CA LEU A 25 10.70 9.13 -4.45
C LEU A 25 11.16 10.59 -4.33
N ILE A 26 10.21 11.54 -4.30
CA ILE A 26 10.50 12.98 -4.10
C ILE A 26 11.20 13.19 -2.75
N ALA A 27 10.61 12.66 -1.68
CA ALA A 27 11.16 12.79 -0.34
C ALA A 27 12.55 12.15 -0.21
N GLY A 28 12.77 11.00 -0.86
CA GLY A 28 14.08 10.37 -0.95
C GLY A 28 15.12 11.23 -1.66
N ALA A 29 14.75 11.89 -2.77
CA ALA A 29 15.62 12.81 -3.50
C ALA A 29 15.98 14.06 -2.69
N GLU A 30 15.07 14.51 -1.82
CA GLU A 30 15.25 15.65 -0.92
C GLU A 30 15.93 15.30 0.41
N GLY A 31 16.17 14.00 0.68
CA GLY A 31 16.67 13.53 1.97
C GLY A 31 15.67 13.67 3.13
N ASN A 32 14.40 13.92 2.83
CA ASN A 32 13.34 14.11 3.80
C ASN A 32 12.70 12.77 4.21
N THR A 33 13.29 12.09 5.19
CA THR A 33 12.72 10.84 5.73
C THR A 33 11.54 11.06 6.68
N GLY A 34 11.22 12.31 7.03
CA GLY A 34 10.17 12.65 7.99
C GLY A 34 8.76 12.27 7.54
N VAL A 35 8.53 12.13 6.24
CA VAL A 35 7.21 11.78 5.66
C VAL A 35 6.93 10.28 5.65
N LEU A 36 7.93 9.44 5.90
CA LEU A 36 7.79 7.98 5.82
C LEU A 36 6.73 7.38 6.77
N PRO A 37 6.56 7.87 8.02
CA PRO A 37 5.51 7.36 8.90
C PRO A 37 4.09 7.56 8.34
N GLU A 38 3.83 8.71 7.72
CA GLU A 38 2.54 9.04 7.11
C GLU A 38 2.29 8.19 5.86
N LEU A 39 3.28 8.11 4.97
CA LEU A 39 3.19 7.27 3.76
C LEU A 39 2.96 5.79 4.11
N LYS A 40 3.61 5.30 5.18
CA LYS A 40 3.38 3.95 5.70
C LYS A 40 1.95 3.76 6.20
N ALA A 41 1.37 4.74 6.89
CA ALA A 41 -0.01 4.66 7.37
C ALA A 41 -0.99 4.52 6.20
N ARG A 42 -0.84 5.34 5.15
CA ARG A 42 -1.66 5.26 3.92
C ARG A 42 -1.58 3.88 3.24
N VAL A 43 -0.39 3.29 3.18
CA VAL A 43 -0.22 1.90 2.66
C VAL A 43 -0.98 0.88 3.52
N LEU A 44 -0.92 1.02 4.85
CA LEU A 44 -1.61 0.11 5.77
C LEU A 44 -3.13 0.22 5.64
N GLU A 45 -3.66 1.43 5.45
CA GLU A 45 -5.09 1.67 5.21
C GLU A 45 -5.56 1.01 3.91
N LEU A 46 -4.84 1.20 2.80
CA LEU A 46 -5.12 0.49 1.55
C LEU A 46 -5.09 -1.03 1.72
N ALA A 47 -4.08 -1.55 2.43
CA ALA A 47 -3.97 -2.98 2.66
C ALA A 47 -5.11 -3.53 3.53
N ALA A 48 -5.57 -2.76 4.53
CA ALA A 48 -6.68 -3.14 5.39
C ALA A 48 -8.03 -3.11 4.65
N ALA A 49 -8.22 -2.16 3.73
CA ALA A 49 -9.40 -2.07 2.88
C ALA A 49 -9.52 -3.26 1.90
N HIS A 50 -8.41 -3.91 1.56
CA HIS A 50 -8.37 -5.07 0.68
C HIS A 50 -7.72 -6.29 1.38
N PRO A 51 -8.41 -7.01 2.27
CA PRO A 51 -7.85 -8.16 2.98
C PRO A 51 -7.34 -9.24 2.02
N LEU A 52 -6.10 -9.69 2.20
CA LEU A 52 -5.55 -10.80 1.44
C LEU A 52 -5.77 -12.10 2.23
N TYR A 53 -6.55 -13.02 1.65
CA TYR A 53 -6.89 -14.31 2.26
C TYR A 53 -7.65 -14.25 3.60
N PRO A 54 -8.84 -13.61 3.66
CA PRO A 54 -9.58 -13.42 4.92
C PRO A 54 -10.03 -14.73 5.61
N ASN A 55 -10.17 -15.82 4.83
CA ASN A 55 -10.64 -17.11 5.32
C ASN A 55 -9.51 -18.16 5.47
N LEU A 56 -8.26 -17.76 5.26
CA LEU A 56 -7.14 -18.68 5.37
C LEU A 56 -6.83 -18.92 6.84
N LYS A 57 -7.11 -20.15 7.31
CA LYS A 57 -6.66 -20.61 8.62
C LYS A 57 -5.13 -20.62 8.64
N LYS A 58 -4.53 -20.26 9.77
CA LYS A 58 -3.09 -20.37 9.96
C LYS A 58 -2.70 -21.83 9.72
N ILE A 59 -1.69 -22.05 8.88
CA ILE A 59 -1.13 -23.39 8.71
C ILE A 59 -0.34 -23.71 9.98
N GLY A 60 -0.79 -24.70 10.75
CA GLY A 60 -0.14 -25.16 11.99
C GLY A 60 -0.96 -25.01 13.29
N GLU A 61 -2.23 -24.59 13.21
CA GLU A 61 -3.24 -24.81 14.26
C GLU A 61 -4.10 -26.04 13.97
#